data_AF-A0A0Q6RSK7-F1
#
_entry.id   AF-A0A0Q6RSK7-F1
#
_cell.length_a   1.000
_cell.length_b   1.000
_cell.length_c   1.000
_cell.angle_alpha   90.00
_cell.angle_beta   90.00
_cell.angle_gamma   90.00
#
_symmetry.space_group_name_H-M   'P 1'
#
loop_
_entity.id
_entity.type
_entity.pdbx_description
1 polymer ?
#
loop_
_entity_poly.entity_id
_entity_poly.type
_entity_poly.pdbx_seq_one_letter_code
_entity_poly.pdbx_strand_id
1 'polypeptide(L)'
;MPYHRRYHGDALQGYTKLDLEQRGAYTTILDLIYDAGGPIDNNERWLSGQLNCSLRKVRALLSDLLTMRKIFINSQGQISNHRCETEIENALKISRKRAESAMKPRRDDGDNARFRNKISDGEEQMQRNSSVIPEPEPYISNSSPSVGVAPEGEIDFSRPPLSSLTTSDRLIRALNGDGKGRQEMMSLIASNRLRRVRGLG
;
A
#
# COMPACT_ATOMS: atom_id res chain seq x y z
N MET A 1 7.51 17.03 7.75
CA MET A 1 6.10 17.16 7.33
C MET A 1 5.29 16.00 7.90
N PRO A 2 4.08 16.20 8.45
CA PRO A 2 3.29 15.13 9.08
C PRO A 2 2.79 14.06 8.08
N TYR A 3 2.69 14.40 6.80
CA TYR A 3 2.28 13.48 5.73
C TYR A 3 2.92 13.88 4.40
N HIS A 4 3.41 12.91 3.64
CA HIS A 4 3.82 13.07 2.24
C HIS A 4 3.22 11.96 1.38
N ARG A 5 2.86 12.27 0.13
CA ARG A 5 2.31 11.27 -0.79
C ARG A 5 3.46 10.47 -1.40
N ARG A 6 3.51 9.18 -1.10
CA ARG A 6 4.51 8.27 -1.69
C ARG A 6 3.93 7.50 -2.87
N TYR A 7 4.44 7.76 -4.07
CA TYR A 7 4.09 6.99 -5.26
C TYR A 7 4.96 5.73 -5.35
N HIS A 8 4.39 4.56 -5.11
CA HIS A 8 5.15 3.31 -5.04
C HIS A 8 5.84 2.94 -6.36
N GLY A 9 5.19 3.18 -7.50
CA GLY A 9 5.79 2.91 -8.82
C GLY A 9 7.08 3.71 -9.03
N ASP A 10 7.04 4.99 -8.68
CA ASP A 10 8.20 5.87 -8.77
C ASP A 10 9.30 5.50 -7.78
N ALA A 11 8.92 5.07 -6.57
CA ALA A 11 9.88 4.58 -5.59
C ALA A 11 10.61 3.34 -6.14
N LEU A 12 9.88 2.37 -6.70
CA LEU A 12 10.48 1.18 -7.32
C LEU A 12 11.41 1.55 -8.48
N GLN A 13 11.02 2.50 -9.32
CA GLN A 13 11.90 3.02 -10.38
C GLN A 13 13.16 3.66 -9.81
N GLY A 14 13.03 4.45 -8.74
CA GLY A 14 14.14 5.06 -7.99
C GLY A 14 15.12 4.03 -7.42
N TYR A 15 14.62 2.85 -7.03
CA TYR A 15 15.43 1.74 -6.50
C TYR A 15 16.12 0.90 -7.55
N THR A 16 15.81 1.09 -8.83
CA THR A 16 16.48 0.36 -9.91
C THR A 16 17.98 0.61 -9.84
N LYS A 17 18.77 -0.47 -9.89
CA LYS A 17 20.25 -0.52 -9.79
C LYS A 17 20.84 -0.27 -8.39
N LEU A 18 20.01 -0.15 -7.35
CA LEU A 18 20.49 -0.10 -5.97
C LEU A 18 20.57 -1.51 -5.37
N ASP A 19 21.60 -1.74 -4.57
CA ASP A 19 21.65 -2.89 -3.67
C ASP A 19 20.64 -2.74 -2.51
N LEU A 20 20.37 -3.82 -1.78
CA LEU A 20 19.42 -3.84 -0.66
C LEU A 20 19.77 -2.81 0.42
N GLU A 21 21.06 -2.72 0.78
CA GLU A 21 21.51 -1.75 1.78
C GLU A 21 21.43 -0.31 1.28
N GLN A 22 21.81 -0.07 0.02
CA GLN A 22 21.69 1.24 -0.62
C GLN A 22 20.23 1.68 -0.74
N ARG A 23 19.33 0.74 -1.03
CA ARG A 23 17.89 0.98 -1.09
C ARG A 23 17.33 1.35 0.29
N GLY A 24 17.75 0.64 1.34
CA GLY A 24 17.43 0.98 2.72
C GLY A 24 17.90 2.38 3.07
N ALA A 25 19.19 2.66 2.86
CA ALA A 25 19.78 3.95 3.16
C ALA A 25 19.15 5.11 2.37
N TYR A 26 18.93 4.93 1.07
CA TYR A 26 18.27 5.92 0.23
C TYR A 26 16.86 6.21 0.72
N THR A 27 16.08 5.17 1.08
CA THR A 27 14.72 5.36 1.60
C THR A 27 14.73 6.15 2.91
N THR A 28 15.58 5.78 3.86
CA THR A 28 15.69 6.50 5.14
C THR A 28 16.11 7.96 4.93
N ILE A 29 17.06 8.24 4.03
CA ILE A 29 17.47 9.62 3.71
C ILE A 29 16.29 10.43 3.14
N LEU A 30 15.50 9.85 2.23
CA LEU A 30 14.30 10.52 1.71
C LEU A 30 13.29 10.81 2.83
N ASP A 31 13.06 9.83 3.70
CA ASP A 31 12.13 9.98 4.82
C ASP A 31 12.60 11.09 5.77
N LEU A 32 13.91 11.19 6.05
CA LEU A 32 14.50 12.28 6.84
C LEU A 32 14.34 13.66 6.17
N ILE A 33 14.51 13.75 4.84
CA ILE A 33 14.28 14.98 4.08
C ILE A 33 12.81 15.41 4.17
N TYR A 34 11.87 14.48 4.04
CA TYR A 34 10.45 14.78 4.19
C TYR A 34 10.07 15.15 5.62
N ASP A 35 10.70 14.53 6.62
CA ASP A 35 10.47 14.83 8.03
C ASP A 35 10.93 16.26 8.37
N ALA A 36 12.19 16.59 8.02
CA ALA A 36 12.74 17.92 8.13
C ALA A 36 11.99 18.96 7.28
N GLY A 37 11.31 18.53 6.22
CA GLY A 37 10.64 19.40 5.27
C GLY A 37 11.62 20.15 4.36
N GLY A 38 12.79 19.56 4.12
CA GLY A 38 13.86 20.17 3.32
C GLY A 38 15.16 19.36 3.36
N PRO A 39 16.24 19.90 2.74
CA PRO A 39 17.57 19.31 2.78
C PRO A 39 18.06 19.07 4.22
N ILE A 40 18.83 18.00 4.41
CA ILE A 40 19.34 17.59 5.73
C ILE A 40 20.86 17.76 5.82
N ASP A 41 21.39 18.01 7.01
CA ASP A 41 22.84 18.20 7.19
C ASP A 41 23.63 16.93 6.86
N ASN A 42 24.75 17.09 6.15
CA ASN A 42 25.68 16.00 5.83
C ASN A 42 26.57 15.63 7.03
N ASN A 43 25.95 15.26 8.15
CA ASN A 43 26.64 14.83 9.36
C ASN A 43 26.66 13.30 9.44
N GLU A 44 27.80 12.69 9.08
CA GLU A 44 27.99 11.24 9.09
C GLU A 44 27.70 10.58 10.44
N ARG A 45 28.04 11.26 11.55
CA ARG A 45 27.82 10.73 12.90
C ARG A 45 26.34 10.65 13.23
N TRP A 46 25.60 11.69 12.90
CA TRP A 46 24.15 11.69 13.08
C TRP A 46 23.48 10.68 12.14
N LEU A 47 23.87 10.64 10.86
CA LEU A 47 23.36 9.68 9.88
C LEU A 47 23.62 8.22 10.27
N SER A 48 24.74 7.93 10.92
CA SER A 48 25.05 6.57 11.40
C SER A 48 24.01 6.05 12.40
N GLY A 49 23.46 6.93 13.24
CA GLY A 49 22.37 6.60 14.14
C GLY A 49 21.05 6.38 13.43
N GLN A 50 20.75 7.17 12.39
CA GLN A 50 19.50 7.01 11.62
C GLN A 50 19.50 5.75 10.75
N LEU A 51 20.67 5.41 10.19
CA LEU A 51 20.86 4.24 9.33
C LEU A 51 21.19 2.96 10.09
N ASN A 52 21.38 3.03 11.42
CA ASN A 52 21.81 1.92 12.26
C ASN A 52 23.04 1.18 11.71
N CYS A 53 24.03 1.91 11.21
CA CYS A 53 25.24 1.32 10.64
C CYS A 53 26.52 2.06 11.06
N SER A 54 27.67 1.42 10.88
CA SER A 54 28.96 2.03 11.25
C SER A 54 29.30 3.24 10.37
N LEU A 55 30.08 4.20 10.89
CA LEU A 55 30.55 5.37 10.14
C LEU A 55 31.22 5.00 8.81
N ARG A 56 32.00 3.92 8.79
CA ARG A 56 32.64 3.39 7.58
C ARG A 56 31.60 3.00 6.53
N LYS A 57 30.51 2.37 6.95
CA LYS A 57 29.45 1.93 6.05
C LYS A 57 28.63 3.10 5.52
N VAL A 58 28.30 4.07 6.38
CA VAL A 58 27.63 5.32 5.98
C VAL A 58 28.42 6.02 4.88
N ARG A 59 29.74 6.18 5.04
CA ARG A 59 30.62 6.81 4.04
C ARG A 59 30.55 6.12 2.69
N ALA A 60 30.64 4.80 2.69
CA ALA A 60 30.54 4.01 1.45
C ALA A 60 29.16 4.19 0.79
N LEU A 61 28.07 4.07 1.56
CA LEU A 61 26.71 4.23 1.05
C LEU A 61 26.45 5.64 0.49
N LEU A 62 26.88 6.69 1.19
CA LEU A 62 26.76 8.06 0.70
C LEU A 62 27.57 8.29 -0.58
N SER A 63 28.82 7.80 -0.62
CA SER A 63 29.67 7.87 -1.81
C SER A 63 29.01 7.19 -3.02
N ASP A 64 28.44 6.00 -2.82
CA ASP A 64 27.75 5.26 -3.88
C ASP A 64 26.50 6.01 -4.36
N LEU A 65 25.67 6.50 -3.44
CA LEU A 65 24.43 7.21 -3.77
C LEU A 65 24.69 8.55 -4.48
N LEU A 66 25.76 9.26 -4.10
CA LEU A 66 26.22 10.47 -4.79
C LEU A 66 26.74 10.15 -6.19
N THR A 67 27.53 9.07 -6.33
CA THR A 67 28.06 8.60 -7.61
C THR A 67 26.93 8.21 -8.57
N MET A 68 25.90 7.54 -8.07
CA MET A 68 24.70 7.17 -8.82
C MET A 68 23.73 8.33 -9.04
N ARG A 69 24.03 9.53 -8.53
CA ARG A 69 23.20 10.75 -8.61
C ARG A 69 21.77 10.55 -8.09
N LYS A 70 21.61 9.71 -7.07
CA LYS A 70 20.32 9.52 -6.38
C LYS A 70 20.08 10.61 -5.36
N ILE A 71 21.16 11.11 -4.76
CA ILE A 71 21.18 12.27 -3.87
C ILE A 71 22.26 13.22 -4.37
N PHE A 72 22.20 14.48 -3.94
CA PHE A 72 23.23 15.46 -4.22
C PHE A 72 23.49 16.32 -2.98
N ILE A 73 24.66 16.95 -2.95
CA ILE A 73 25.01 17.95 -1.93
C ILE A 73 24.70 19.32 -2.51
N ASN A 74 23.85 20.09 -1.84
CA ASN A 74 23.51 21.44 -2.26
C ASN A 74 24.65 22.43 -1.95
N SER A 75 24.50 23.69 -2.37
CA SER A 75 25.50 24.75 -2.13
C SER A 75 25.78 25.03 -0.65
N GLN A 76 24.88 24.59 0.24
CA GLN A 76 25.01 24.74 1.69
C GLN A 76 25.65 23.53 2.37
N GLY A 77 26.07 22.51 1.61
CA GLY A 77 26.71 21.30 2.16
C GLY A 77 25.73 20.27 2.73
N GLN A 78 24.44 20.42 2.45
CA GLN A 78 23.36 19.55 2.91
C GLN A 78 22.97 18.53 1.82
N ILE A 79 22.50 17.36 2.26
CA ILE A 79 22.01 16.29 1.38
C ILE A 79 20.59 16.62 0.95
N SER A 80 20.36 16.57 -0.35
CA SER A 80 19.05 16.79 -0.95
C SER A 80 18.77 15.83 -2.12
N ASN A 81 17.52 15.86 -2.58
CA ASN A 81 17.04 15.14 -3.75
C ASN A 81 16.11 16.03 -4.57
N HIS A 82 16.31 16.06 -5.89
CA HIS A 82 15.63 17.01 -6.79
C HIS A 82 14.11 16.86 -6.77
N ARG A 83 13.65 15.61 -6.62
CA ARG A 83 12.23 15.32 -6.57
C ARG A 83 11.64 15.77 -5.25
N CYS A 84 12.31 15.47 -4.13
CA CYS A 84 11.87 15.92 -2.81
C CYS A 84 11.72 17.44 -2.74
N GLU A 85 12.71 18.19 -3.27
CA GLU A 85 12.63 19.65 -3.33
C GLU A 85 11.40 20.13 -4.08
N THR A 86 11.13 19.55 -5.25
CA THR A 86 9.96 19.90 -6.07
C THR A 86 8.65 19.60 -5.33
N GLU A 87 8.54 18.43 -4.69
CA GLU A 87 7.35 18.03 -3.95
C GLU A 87 7.10 18.91 -2.72
N ILE A 88 8.16 19.20 -1.96
CA ILE A 88 8.11 20.08 -0.77
C ILE A 88 7.72 21.49 -1.19
N GLU A 89 8.33 22.05 -2.24
CA GLU A 89 8.00 23.38 -2.75
C GLU A 89 6.53 23.47 -3.19
N ASN A 90 6.04 22.46 -3.91
CA ASN A 90 4.64 22.38 -4.32
C ASN A 90 3.69 22.31 -3.12
N ALA A 91 4.02 21.50 -2.11
CA ALA A 91 3.22 21.39 -0.89
C ALA A 91 3.18 22.73 -0.12
N LEU A 92 4.31 23.44 -0.02
CA LEU A 92 4.38 24.77 0.60
C LEU A 92 3.55 25.80 -0.18
N LYS A 93 3.61 25.80 -1.52
CA LYS A 93 2.78 26.65 -2.39
C LYS A 93 1.29 26.40 -2.17
N ILE A 94 0.87 25.14 -2.12
CA ILE A 94 -0.53 24.77 -1.87
C ILE A 94 -0.97 25.22 -0.48
N SER A 95 -0.14 24.98 0.55
CA SER A 95 -0.42 25.41 1.93
C SER A 95 -0.61 26.93 2.01
N ARG A 96 0.30 27.71 1.41
CA ARG A 96 0.21 29.17 1.37
C ARG A 96 -1.06 29.65 0.66
N LYS A 97 -1.39 29.12 -0.52
CA LYS A 97 -2.62 29.48 -1.25
C LYS A 97 -3.90 29.19 -0.44
N ARG A 98 -3.91 28.09 0.31
CA ARG A 98 -5.03 27.72 1.19
C ARG A 98 -5.16 28.70 2.36
N ALA A 99 -4.04 29.07 3.00
CA ALA A 99 -4.04 30.07 4.07
C ALA A 99 -4.52 31.44 3.56
N GLU A 100 -4.02 31.89 2.40
CA GLU A 100 -4.46 33.14 1.76
C GLU A 100 -5.95 33.13 1.40
N SER A 101 -6.46 32.00 0.90
CA SER A 101 -7.89 31.85 0.58
C SER A 101 -8.77 31.83 1.84
N ALA A 102 -8.27 31.24 2.93
CA ALA A 102 -8.98 31.23 4.22
C ALA A 102 -9.03 32.62 4.88
N MET A 103 -8.01 33.45 4.67
CA MET A 103 -7.97 34.82 5.17
C MET A 103 -8.84 35.80 4.37
N LYS A 104 -9.17 35.49 3.11
CA LYS A 104 -10.02 36.36 2.31
C LYS A 104 -11.44 36.36 2.89
N PRO A 105 -11.99 37.54 3.26
CA PRO A 105 -13.37 37.63 3.71
C PRO A 105 -14.27 37.10 2.60
N ARG A 106 -15.19 36.20 2.95
CA ARG A 106 -16.24 35.76 2.03
C ARG A 106 -17.04 37.01 1.70
N ARG A 107 -17.15 37.36 0.41
CA ARG A 107 -18.06 38.41 -0.01
C ARG A 107 -19.46 37.95 0.36
N ASP A 108 -20.18 38.80 1.09
CA ASP A 108 -21.55 38.54 1.46
C ASP A 108 -22.40 38.78 0.22
N ASP A 109 -22.49 37.78 -0.64
CA ASP A 109 -23.35 37.81 -1.82
C ASP A 109 -24.80 37.60 -1.34
N GLY A 110 -25.38 38.65 -0.73
CA GLY A 110 -26.68 38.64 -0.05
C GLY A 110 -27.85 38.12 -0.90
N ASP A 111 -27.71 38.08 -2.23
CA ASP A 111 -28.70 37.53 -3.16
C ASP A 111 -28.42 36.08 -3.61
N ASN A 112 -27.15 35.63 -3.68
CA ASN A 112 -26.82 34.26 -4.12
C ASN A 112 -26.92 33.22 -3.02
N ALA A 113 -26.93 33.63 -1.74
CA ALA A 113 -27.13 32.73 -0.62
C ALA A 113 -28.54 32.07 -0.65
N ARG A 114 -29.55 32.78 -1.19
CA ARG A 114 -30.95 32.30 -1.25
C ARG A 114 -31.21 31.26 -2.34
N PHE A 115 -30.35 31.17 -3.36
CA PHE A 115 -30.47 30.23 -4.48
C PHE A 115 -29.56 29.01 -4.33
N ARG A 116 -28.94 28.82 -3.16
CA ARG A 116 -28.16 27.61 -2.88
C ARG A 116 -29.13 26.42 -2.83
N ASN A 117 -29.16 25.64 -3.92
CA ASN A 117 -30.07 24.51 -4.10
C ASN A 117 -30.01 23.57 -2.89
N LYS A 118 -31.16 23.34 -2.26
CA LYS A 118 -31.42 22.36 -1.18
C LYS A 118 -31.09 20.90 -1.55
N ILE A 119 -30.55 20.66 -2.74
CA ILE A 119 -30.07 19.35 -3.19
C ILE A 119 -28.74 18.98 -2.48
N SER A 120 -28.03 19.94 -1.89
CA SER A 120 -26.88 19.66 -1.03
C SER A 120 -27.22 19.35 0.42
N ASP A 121 -28.51 19.37 0.81
CA ASP A 121 -28.98 18.71 2.03
C ASP A 121 -28.99 17.19 1.75
N GLY A 122 -27.84 16.68 1.32
CA GLY A 122 -27.62 15.26 1.11
C GLY A 122 -27.77 14.61 2.46
N GLU A 123 -28.64 13.59 2.49
CA GLU A 123 -28.72 12.58 3.54
C GLU A 123 -27.36 12.43 4.19
N GLU A 124 -27.30 12.63 5.52
CA GLU A 124 -26.11 12.38 6.31
C GLU A 124 -25.45 11.14 5.74
N GLN A 125 -24.27 11.30 5.11
CA GLN A 125 -23.51 10.13 4.70
C GLN A 125 -23.32 9.35 5.98
N MET A 126 -24.10 8.28 6.14
CA MET A 126 -23.86 7.28 7.17
C MET A 126 -22.40 6.95 6.98
N GLN A 127 -21.56 7.42 7.91
CA GLN A 127 -20.22 6.92 8.01
C GLN A 127 -20.43 5.44 8.17
N ARG A 128 -20.21 4.67 7.10
CA ARG A 128 -20.19 3.23 7.21
C ARG A 128 -19.12 3.00 8.27
N ASN A 129 -19.52 2.39 9.37
CA ASN A 129 -18.67 1.98 10.49
C ASN A 129 -17.65 0.91 10.04
N SER A 130 -17.02 1.08 8.87
CA SER A 130 -16.02 0.21 8.29
C SER A 130 -14.65 0.63 8.81
N SER A 131 -14.43 0.40 10.10
CA SER A 131 -13.12 0.09 10.70
C SER A 131 -13.23 0.01 12.23
N VAL A 132 -14.24 -0.68 12.74
CA VAL A 132 -14.03 -1.36 14.03
C VAL A 132 -13.22 -2.59 13.68
N ILE A 133 -11.91 -2.53 13.93
CA ILE A 133 -11.07 -3.73 13.98
C ILE A 133 -11.67 -4.56 15.13
N PRO A 134 -12.16 -5.78 14.89
CA PRO A 134 -12.62 -6.63 15.98
C PRO A 134 -11.45 -6.81 16.95
N GLU A 135 -11.65 -6.45 18.22
CA GLU A 135 -10.67 -6.79 19.24
C GLU A 135 -10.47 -8.31 19.20
N PRO A 136 -9.23 -8.81 19.03
CA PRO A 136 -9.00 -10.23 19.03
C PRO A 136 -9.47 -10.78 20.38
N GLU A 137 -10.36 -11.77 20.36
CA GLU A 137 -10.74 -12.49 21.58
C GLU A 137 -9.46 -12.95 22.29
N PRO A 138 -9.36 -12.75 23.61
CA PRO A 138 -8.15 -13.13 24.34
C PRO A 138 -7.88 -14.61 24.11
N TYR A 139 -6.67 -14.91 23.62
CA TYR A 139 -6.19 -16.27 23.48
C TYR A 139 -6.32 -16.94 24.84
N ILE A 140 -7.14 -17.99 24.94
CA ILE A 140 -7.22 -18.81 26.13
C ILE A 140 -5.84 -19.45 26.33
N SER A 141 -5.00 -18.81 27.15
CA SER A 141 -3.73 -19.37 27.58
C SER A 141 -4.04 -20.45 28.61
N ASN A 142 -4.35 -21.65 28.13
CA ASN A 142 -4.32 -22.84 28.97
C ASN A 142 -2.86 -23.13 29.31
N SER A 143 -2.36 -22.46 30.35
CA SER A 143 -1.16 -22.86 31.05
C SER A 143 -1.51 -24.11 31.87
N SER A 144 -1.23 -25.26 31.24
CA SER A 144 -0.84 -26.60 31.72
C SER A 144 -0.86 -26.87 33.24
N PRO A 145 -1.25 -28.07 33.71
CA PRO A 145 -0.34 -29.24 33.57
C PRO A 145 -1.01 -30.63 33.56
N SER A 146 -0.46 -31.58 32.79
CA SER A 146 -0.01 -32.88 33.33
C SER A 146 0.41 -33.84 32.22
N VAL A 147 1.45 -34.58 32.55
CA VAL A 147 2.05 -35.70 31.83
C VAL A 147 0.99 -36.78 31.55
N GLY A 148 0.92 -37.24 30.30
CA GLY A 148 0.05 -38.36 29.92
C GLY A 148 0.50 -38.99 28.60
N VAL A 149 1.04 -40.18 28.70
CA VAL A 149 1.61 -41.07 27.68
C VAL A 149 0.71 -41.24 26.44
N ALA A 150 1.33 -41.32 25.25
CA ALA A 150 0.68 -41.60 23.97
C ALA A 150 -0.07 -42.95 23.94
N PRO A 151 -1.11 -43.04 23.10
CA PRO A 151 -1.25 -44.24 22.27
C PRO A 151 -1.35 -43.88 20.79
N GLU A 152 -0.62 -44.61 19.97
CA GLU A 152 -0.77 -44.60 18.52
C GLU A 152 -2.17 -45.11 18.15
N GLY A 153 -2.93 -44.31 17.41
CA GLY A 153 -4.24 -44.66 16.88
C GLY A 153 -4.43 -44.02 15.51
N GLU A 154 -4.64 -44.85 14.50
CA GLU A 154 -4.77 -44.52 13.09
C GLU A 154 -5.78 -43.39 12.82
N ILE A 155 -5.36 -42.35 12.09
CA ILE A 155 -6.28 -41.35 11.52
C ILE A 155 -6.73 -41.88 10.15
N ASP A 156 -7.97 -42.35 10.08
CA ASP A 156 -8.65 -42.78 8.86
C ASP A 156 -8.85 -41.58 7.89
N PHE A 157 -8.19 -41.61 6.74
CA PHE A 157 -8.30 -40.62 5.65
C PHE A 157 -9.51 -40.90 4.75
N SER A 158 -10.70 -41.14 5.32
CA SER A 158 -11.90 -41.35 4.52
C SER A 158 -12.37 -40.03 3.88
N ARG A 159 -12.06 -39.89 2.59
CA ARG A 159 -12.41 -38.77 1.70
C ARG A 159 -13.94 -38.58 1.68
N PRO A 160 -14.48 -37.36 1.81
CA PRO A 160 -15.92 -37.14 1.78
C PRO A 160 -16.53 -37.54 0.42
N PRO A 161 -17.78 -38.04 0.40
CA PRO A 161 -18.43 -38.54 -0.81
C PRO A 161 -18.65 -37.44 -1.86
N LEU A 162 -18.42 -37.82 -3.11
CA LEU A 162 -18.26 -36.99 -4.33
C LEU A 162 -19.48 -36.15 -4.78
N SER A 163 -20.58 -36.11 -4.03
CA SER A 163 -21.82 -35.46 -4.47
C SER A 163 -21.92 -33.96 -4.13
N SER A 164 -21.00 -33.41 -3.34
CA SER A 164 -21.04 -31.99 -2.89
C SER A 164 -19.99 -31.07 -3.53
N LEU A 165 -19.35 -31.47 -4.63
CA LEU A 165 -18.29 -30.66 -5.25
C LEU A 165 -18.89 -29.58 -6.15
N THR A 166 -18.49 -28.35 -5.86
CA THR A 166 -18.93 -27.11 -6.52
C THR A 166 -18.43 -27.06 -7.98
N THR A 167 -19.03 -26.17 -8.77
CA THR A 167 -18.69 -25.91 -10.19
C THR A 167 -17.20 -25.66 -10.44
N SER A 168 -16.45 -25.21 -9.42
CA SER A 168 -15.03 -24.89 -9.51
C SER A 168 -14.13 -26.13 -9.65
N ASP A 169 -14.48 -27.26 -9.02
CA ASP A 169 -13.65 -28.48 -9.06
C ASP A 169 -13.70 -29.20 -10.41
N ARG A 170 -14.83 -29.06 -11.12
CA ARG A 170 -14.99 -29.59 -12.49
C ARG A 170 -14.08 -28.86 -13.48
N LEU A 171 -13.83 -27.58 -13.24
CA LEU A 171 -13.00 -26.72 -14.09
C LEU A 171 -11.52 -27.06 -13.94
N ILE A 172 -11.09 -27.36 -12.71
CA ILE A 172 -9.71 -27.77 -12.41
C ILE A 172 -9.37 -29.14 -13.04
N ARG A 173 -10.31 -30.09 -13.03
CA ARG A 173 -10.10 -31.40 -13.69
C ARG A 173 -10.06 -31.32 -15.21
N ALA A 174 -10.86 -30.46 -15.83
CA ALA A 174 -10.83 -30.28 -17.29
C ALA A 174 -9.48 -29.72 -17.80
N LEU A 175 -8.79 -28.92 -16.99
CA LEU A 175 -7.46 -28.37 -17.31
C LEU A 175 -6.33 -29.39 -17.14
N ASN A 176 -6.50 -30.38 -16.26
CA ASN A 176 -5.49 -31.39 -15.95
C ASN A 176 -5.44 -32.57 -16.94
N GLY A 177 -6.22 -32.54 -18.03
CA GLY A 177 -5.98 -33.42 -19.18
C GLY A 177 -6.51 -34.86 -19.07
N ASP A 178 -7.23 -35.21 -18.01
CA ASP A 178 -7.90 -36.51 -17.92
C ASP A 178 -9.18 -36.51 -18.78
N GLY A 179 -9.05 -37.07 -19.99
CA GLY A 179 -10.11 -37.61 -20.85
C GLY A 179 -11.47 -36.90 -20.88
N LYS A 180 -11.70 -36.14 -21.97
CA LYS A 180 -12.96 -35.46 -22.41
C LYS A 180 -13.15 -33.98 -22.01
N GLY A 181 -12.25 -33.38 -21.24
CA GLY A 181 -12.37 -31.98 -20.79
C GLY A 181 -12.59 -30.92 -21.89
N ARG A 182 -12.01 -31.10 -23.08
CA ARG A 182 -12.18 -30.14 -24.20
C ARG A 182 -13.57 -30.22 -24.84
N GLN A 183 -14.19 -31.39 -24.87
CA GLN A 183 -15.56 -31.58 -25.39
C GLN A 183 -16.59 -31.07 -24.38
N GLU A 184 -16.36 -31.27 -23.08
CA GLU A 184 -17.21 -30.75 -22.00
C GLU A 184 -17.12 -29.22 -21.87
N MET A 185 -15.94 -28.63 -22.04
CA MET A 185 -15.79 -27.17 -22.10
C MET A 185 -16.60 -26.58 -23.27
N MET A 186 -16.55 -27.21 -24.45
CA MET A 186 -17.29 -26.74 -25.61
C MET A 186 -18.81 -26.88 -25.45
N SER A 187 -19.29 -27.93 -24.78
CA SER A 187 -20.73 -28.08 -24.47
C SER A 187 -21.23 -27.08 -23.42
N LEU A 188 -20.40 -26.73 -22.44
CA LEU A 188 -20.66 -25.67 -21.46
C LEU A 188 -20.72 -24.27 -22.10
N ILE A 189 -19.80 -23.98 -23.02
CA ILE A 189 -19.82 -22.71 -23.78
C ILE A 189 -21.05 -22.64 -24.68
N ALA A 190 -21.42 -23.73 -25.35
CA ALA A 190 -22.61 -23.81 -26.20
C ALA A 190 -23.92 -23.63 -25.41
N SER A 191 -24.04 -24.27 -24.24
CA SER A 191 -25.23 -24.17 -23.38
C SER A 191 -25.40 -22.79 -22.74
N ASN A 192 -24.31 -22.11 -22.36
CA ASN A 192 -24.37 -20.72 -21.88
C ASN A 192 -24.76 -19.73 -22.99
N ARG A 193 -24.36 -20.01 -24.25
CA ARG A 193 -24.76 -19.19 -25.40
C ARG A 193 -26.26 -19.30 -25.67
N LEU A 194 -26.85 -20.48 -25.54
CA LEU A 194 -28.30 -20.72 -25.66
C LEU A 194 -29.11 -20.04 -24.54
N ARG A 195 -28.59 -19.98 -23.31
CA ARG A 195 -29.25 -19.27 -22.19
C ARG A 195 -29.28 -17.76 -22.39
N ARG A 196 -28.24 -17.16 -22.98
CA ARG A 196 -28.24 -15.72 -23.33
C ARG A 196 -29.25 -15.38 -24.42
N VAL A 197 -29.48 -16.28 -25.37
CA VAL A 197 -30.44 -16.06 -26.46
C VAL A 197 -31.89 -16.20 -25.98
N ARG A 198 -32.17 -17.08 -25.00
CA ARG A 198 -33.52 -17.23 -24.41
C ARG A 198 -33.84 -16.24 -23.28
N GLY A 199 -32.88 -15.46 -22.80
CA GLY A 199 -33.08 -14.44 -21.75
C GLY A 199 -33.33 -13.02 -22.28
N LEU A 200 -33.56 -12.88 -23.58
CA LEU A 200 -33.86 -11.61 -24.27
C LEU A 200 -35.15 -11.72 -25.11
N GLY A 201 -36.09 -12.57 -24.69
CA GLY A 201 -37.45 -12.65 -25.23
C GLY A 201 -38.44 -12.32 -24.13
#